data_AF-A0A382Q7K3-F1
#
_entry.id   AF-A0A382Q7K3-F1
#
_cell.length_a   1.000
_cell.length_b   1.000
_cell.length_c   1.000
_cell.angle_alpha   90.00
_cell.angle_beta   90.00
_cell.angle_gamma   90.00
#
_symmetry.space_group_name_H-M   'P 1'
#
loop_
_entity.id
_entity.type
_entity.pdbx_description
1 polymer ?
#
loop_
_entity_poly.entity_id
_entity_poly.type
_entity_poly.pdbx_seq_one_letter_code
_entity_poly.pdbx_strand_id
1 'polypeptide(L)'
;MKRFSATVAVVLLVLMGRTGDLVSTPSQEGVIGQSAIPETADGSSYGAVEAYLAGFPAREMAAASVVPGTSGTMGRELASELEIPADSLTGVVRQYCVVCHNDVMLTGNLTLSDFEVERAVERAETAEKMIVKLRAGMMPLPGAPRPSPDTLQALVETLEEIIDEAAALDPNPGRRTFQRLNRAEYGRSVEDLLDLKVDAGDYLPLDTKSANFDNIADVQMLSPTLMSAYLTAAAEISRLAVGDPNAPVGSRTYTNPGYATQWDRVAGAPRGTRGGISTVHNFWADGDYIFKLAFEHTTTGG
;
A
#
# COMPACT_ATOMS: atom_id res chain seq x y z
N MET A 1 5.09 17.73 32.14
CA MET A 1 4.56 16.40 32.54
C MET A 1 4.90 15.41 31.43
N LYS A 2 5.86 14.51 31.65
CA LYS A 2 6.24 13.45 30.70
C LYS A 2 5.68 12.14 31.25
N ARG A 3 4.74 11.52 30.53
CA ARG A 3 4.29 10.14 30.80
C ARG A 3 5.17 9.23 29.95
N PHE A 4 5.88 8.32 30.59
CA PHE A 4 6.68 7.30 29.92
C PHE A 4 5.76 6.13 29.57
N SER A 5 5.71 5.74 28.31
CA SER A 5 5.21 4.42 27.91
C SER A 5 6.29 3.41 28.30
N ALA A 6 5.98 2.49 29.19
CA ALA A 6 6.91 1.46 29.64
C ALA A 6 6.95 0.33 28.61
N THR A 7 7.76 0.49 27.56
CA THR A 7 8.21 -0.64 26.75
C THR A 7 9.15 -1.49 27.60
N VAL A 8 8.61 -2.41 28.40
CA VAL A 8 9.43 -3.41 29.08
C VAL A 8 9.80 -4.49 28.06
N ALA A 9 10.97 -4.37 27.46
CA ALA A 9 11.61 -5.48 26.75
C ALA A 9 12.03 -6.53 27.80
N VAL A 10 11.12 -7.44 28.16
CA VAL A 10 11.47 -8.59 29.00
C VAL A 10 12.24 -9.58 28.13
N VAL A 11 13.57 -9.47 28.15
CA VAL A 11 14.45 -10.50 27.63
C VAL A 11 14.59 -11.58 28.70
N LEU A 12 13.74 -12.61 28.64
CA LEU A 12 13.86 -13.74 29.54
C LEU A 12 15.01 -14.63 29.08
N LEU A 13 16.13 -14.56 29.81
CA LEU A 13 17.36 -15.26 29.55
C LEU A 13 17.28 -16.69 30.11
N VAL A 14 17.20 -17.71 29.24
CA VAL A 14 17.42 -19.11 29.66
C VAL A 14 18.88 -19.45 29.34
N LEU A 15 19.74 -19.35 30.36
CA LEU A 15 21.07 -19.94 30.36
C LEU A 15 20.93 -21.39 30.84
N MET A 16 21.13 -22.38 29.97
CA MET A 16 21.37 -23.75 30.43
C MET A 16 22.76 -23.83 31.05
N GLY A 17 22.81 -23.74 32.38
CA GLY A 17 24.01 -23.96 33.19
C GLY A 17 23.67 -24.64 34.51
N ARG A 18 23.84 -25.97 34.53
CA ARG A 18 23.94 -26.88 35.70
C ARG A 18 22.78 -26.85 36.71
N THR A 19 22.07 -27.97 36.76
CA THR A 19 21.00 -28.31 37.69
C THR A 19 21.40 -28.13 39.16
N GLY A 20 20.62 -27.32 39.87
CA GLY A 20 20.58 -27.25 41.33
C GLY A 20 19.21 -26.73 41.74
N ASP A 21 18.36 -27.65 42.22
CA ASP A 21 17.13 -27.48 42.98
C ASP A 21 16.12 -26.40 42.54
N LEU A 22 15.19 -26.80 41.66
CA LEU A 22 13.85 -26.21 41.62
C LEU A 22 12.81 -27.33 41.78
N VAL A 23 12.11 -27.28 42.90
CA VAL A 23 11.04 -28.21 43.28
C VAL A 23 9.90 -28.09 42.26
N SER A 24 9.60 -29.19 41.60
CA SER A 24 8.42 -29.34 40.73
C SER A 24 7.20 -29.68 41.58
N THR A 25 6.10 -28.94 41.39
CA THR A 25 4.76 -29.36 41.83
C THR A 25 3.94 -29.75 40.59
N PRO A 26 3.22 -30.89 40.61
CA PRO A 26 2.50 -31.39 39.45
C PRO A 26 1.26 -30.56 39.13
N SER A 27 0.97 -30.43 37.84
CA SER A 27 -0.18 -29.75 37.25
C SER A 27 -1.49 -30.51 37.49
N GLN A 28 -2.54 -29.80 37.94
CA GLN A 28 -3.92 -30.21 37.71
C GLN A 28 -4.50 -29.42 36.53
N GLU A 29 -5.11 -30.15 35.61
CA GLU A 29 -5.85 -29.65 34.46
C GLU A 29 -7.09 -28.85 34.90
N GLY A 30 -7.35 -27.74 34.23
CA GLY A 30 -8.56 -26.93 34.40
C GLY A 30 -8.95 -26.29 33.07
N VAL A 31 -9.86 -26.93 32.34
CA VAL A 31 -10.56 -26.40 31.17
C VAL A 31 -11.73 -25.54 31.66
N ILE A 32 -11.73 -24.24 31.36
CA ILE A 32 -12.88 -23.32 31.47
C ILE A 32 -12.58 -22.19 30.46
N GLY A 33 -13.40 -21.75 29.52
CA GLY A 33 -14.85 -21.76 29.29
C GLY A 33 -15.19 -20.34 28.81
N GLN A 34 -15.75 -20.20 27.60
CA GLN A 34 -16.10 -18.91 26.98
C GLN A 34 -16.99 -18.06 27.91
N SER A 35 -16.64 -16.78 28.13
CA SER A 35 -17.53 -15.83 28.83
C SER A 35 -18.00 -14.72 27.90
N ALA A 36 -19.31 -14.67 27.75
CA ALA A 36 -20.09 -13.67 27.02
C ALA A 36 -19.96 -12.25 27.61
N ILE A 37 -20.22 -11.26 26.75
CA ILE A 37 -20.28 -9.82 27.06
C ILE A 37 -21.72 -9.47 27.47
N PRO A 38 -21.99 -8.66 28.52
CA PRO A 38 -23.32 -8.11 28.76
C PRO A 38 -23.50 -6.77 28.02
N GLU A 39 -24.61 -6.66 27.29
CA GLU A 39 -25.15 -5.39 26.80
C GLU A 39 -25.53 -4.48 27.98
N THR A 40 -25.28 -3.17 27.84
CA THR A 40 -25.96 -2.17 28.67
C THR A 40 -26.75 -1.21 27.80
N ALA A 41 -27.96 -0.94 28.28
CA ALA A 41 -29.02 -0.20 27.63
C ALA A 41 -28.93 1.28 28.01
N ASP A 42 -28.51 2.09 27.06
CA ASP A 42 -28.73 3.54 26.97
C ASP A 42 -28.13 3.95 25.62
N GLY A 43 -29.02 4.15 24.63
CA GLY A 43 -28.66 4.58 23.30
C GLY A 43 -28.67 6.10 23.21
N SER A 44 -27.52 6.74 23.40
CA SER A 44 -27.27 8.10 22.88
C SER A 44 -25.77 8.40 22.81
N SER A 45 -25.17 8.20 21.63
CA SER A 45 -23.75 8.49 21.36
C SER A 45 -23.50 9.88 20.74
N TYR A 46 -24.50 10.77 20.76
CA TYR A 46 -24.39 12.08 20.09
C TYR A 46 -23.74 13.20 20.92
N GLY A 47 -23.49 12.99 22.22
CA GLY A 47 -22.95 14.04 23.10
C GLY A 47 -21.41 14.11 23.19
N ALA A 48 -20.68 13.09 22.73
CA ALA A 48 -19.23 13.00 22.96
C ALA A 48 -18.36 13.60 21.85
N VAL A 49 -18.95 13.94 20.70
CA VAL A 49 -18.20 14.37 19.50
C VAL A 49 -17.97 15.89 19.47
N GLU A 50 -18.87 16.71 20.02
CA GLU A 50 -18.72 18.17 20.02
C GLU A 50 -17.66 18.70 21.00
N ALA A 51 -17.34 17.95 22.05
CA ALA A 51 -16.34 18.36 23.04
C ALA A 51 -14.88 18.21 22.55
N TYR A 52 -14.64 17.45 21.47
CA TYR A 52 -13.29 17.12 21.01
C TYR A 52 -12.72 18.10 19.96
N LEU A 53 -13.55 18.94 19.35
CA LEU A 53 -13.14 19.86 18.27
C LEU A 53 -12.79 21.29 18.74
N ALA A 54 -13.01 21.62 20.02
CA ALA A 54 -12.77 22.98 20.54
C ALA A 54 -11.33 23.25 21.02
N GLY A 55 -10.40 22.29 20.89
CA GLY A 55 -9.09 22.33 21.57
C GLY A 55 -7.85 22.48 20.69
N PHE A 56 -7.96 22.47 19.36
CA PHE A 56 -6.79 22.48 18.49
C PHE A 56 -6.58 23.84 17.82
N PRO A 57 -5.57 24.64 18.23
CA PRO A 57 -5.10 25.72 17.37
C PRO A 57 -4.46 25.09 16.14
N ALA A 58 -4.93 25.50 14.96
CA ALA A 58 -4.35 25.15 13.68
C ALA A 58 -2.85 25.49 13.70
N ARG A 59 -2.01 24.47 13.78
CA ARG A 59 -0.56 24.64 13.70
C ARG A 59 -0.19 24.63 12.23
N GLU A 60 0.06 25.84 11.74
CA GLU A 60 0.55 26.17 10.41
C GLU A 60 1.71 25.24 10.02
N MET A 61 1.46 24.34 9.08
CA MET A 61 2.51 23.60 8.41
C MET A 61 3.14 24.55 7.38
N ALA A 62 4.25 25.17 7.77
CA ALA A 62 5.11 25.88 6.85
C ALA A 62 5.66 24.88 5.82
N ALA A 63 5.16 25.00 4.59
CA ALA A 63 5.74 24.32 3.44
C ALA A 63 7.14 24.89 3.19
N ALA A 64 8.16 24.05 3.25
CA ALA A 64 9.49 24.41 2.80
C ALA A 64 9.45 24.58 1.27
N SER A 65 9.48 25.84 0.82
CA SER A 65 9.70 26.18 -0.59
C SER A 65 11.11 25.77 -0.98
N VAL A 66 11.22 24.70 -1.77
CA VAL A 66 12.45 24.36 -2.48
C VAL A 66 12.51 25.28 -3.70
N VAL A 67 13.42 26.24 -3.66
CA VAL A 67 13.77 27.07 -4.83
C VAL A 67 14.48 26.17 -5.84
N PRO A 68 14.01 26.02 -7.09
CA PRO A 68 14.77 25.35 -8.12
C PRO A 68 15.98 26.23 -8.49
N GLY A 69 17.17 25.64 -8.39
CA GLY A 69 18.40 26.27 -8.85
C GLY A 69 18.31 26.56 -10.36
N THR A 70 18.51 27.83 -10.71
CA THR A 70 18.63 28.31 -12.09
C THR A 70 19.95 27.83 -12.68
N SER A 71 19.92 26.70 -13.39
CA SER A 71 21.01 26.26 -14.24
C SER A 71 20.53 26.15 -15.68
N GLY A 72 20.85 27.19 -16.47
CA GLY A 72 21.20 27.04 -17.88
C GLY A 72 20.07 26.82 -18.89
N THR A 73 19.15 27.78 -19.04
CA THR A 73 18.43 27.97 -20.30
C THR A 73 19.31 28.76 -21.27
N MET A 74 20.33 28.11 -21.84
CA MET A 74 21.00 28.59 -23.05
C MET A 74 21.23 27.38 -23.94
N GLY A 75 20.28 27.12 -24.84
CA GLY A 75 20.39 26.01 -25.79
C GLY A 75 19.13 25.63 -26.56
N ARG A 76 17.96 26.25 -26.31
CA ARG A 76 16.72 25.96 -27.06
C ARG A 76 16.22 27.17 -27.84
N GLU A 77 17.13 27.81 -28.57
CA GLU A 77 16.77 28.90 -29.50
C GLU A 77 17.50 28.75 -30.85
N LEU A 78 17.79 27.51 -31.25
CA LEU A 78 18.40 27.18 -32.55
C LEU A 78 17.88 25.81 -33.04
N ALA A 79 16.56 25.68 -33.18
CA ALA A 79 15.93 24.60 -33.94
C ALA A 79 14.51 25.00 -34.35
N SER A 80 14.34 26.18 -34.96
CA SER A 80 13.15 26.49 -35.75
C SER A 80 13.61 26.71 -37.18
N GLU A 81 13.95 25.62 -37.84
CA GLU A 81 14.25 25.64 -39.27
C GLU A 81 13.62 24.39 -39.88
N LEU A 82 12.39 24.59 -40.38
CA LEU A 82 11.44 23.64 -40.98
C LEU A 82 10.41 23.00 -40.04
N GLU A 83 9.68 23.82 -39.28
CA GLU A 83 8.38 23.38 -38.74
C GLU A 83 7.39 23.25 -39.90
N ILE A 84 7.02 22.01 -40.21
CA ILE A 84 5.90 21.71 -41.11
C ILE A 84 4.64 22.13 -40.36
N PRO A 85 3.86 23.13 -40.83
CA PRO A 85 2.69 23.57 -40.09
C PRO A 85 1.68 22.42 -40.00
N ALA A 86 1.05 22.28 -38.84
CA ALA A 86 0.23 21.11 -38.52
C ALA A 86 -0.91 20.90 -39.54
N ASP A 87 -1.49 21.97 -40.10
CA ASP A 87 -2.53 21.91 -41.13
C ASP A 87 -2.10 21.14 -42.40
N SER A 88 -0.83 21.24 -42.76
CA SER A 88 -0.27 20.46 -43.86
C SER A 88 -0.14 18.97 -43.52
N LEU A 89 0.07 18.62 -42.24
CA LEU A 89 0.07 17.25 -41.75
C LEU A 89 -1.34 16.65 -41.71
N THR A 90 -2.38 17.46 -41.50
CA THR A 90 -3.77 17.04 -41.74
C THR A 90 -3.97 16.57 -43.19
N GLY A 91 -3.33 17.23 -44.15
CA GLY A 91 -3.28 16.77 -45.55
C GLY A 91 -2.66 15.39 -45.71
N VAL A 92 -1.60 15.08 -44.96
CA VAL A 92 -0.95 13.75 -44.95
C VAL A 92 -1.91 12.68 -44.43
N VAL A 93 -2.61 12.94 -43.32
CA VAL A 93 -3.60 12.01 -42.76
C VAL A 93 -4.72 11.74 -43.77
N ARG A 94 -5.25 12.78 -44.41
CA ARG A 94 -6.29 12.66 -45.44
C ARG A 94 -5.82 11.85 -46.65
N GLN A 95 -4.60 12.06 -47.10
CA GLN A 95 -4.08 11.39 -48.30
C GLN A 95 -3.73 9.91 -48.08
N TYR A 96 -3.15 9.56 -46.93
CA TYR A 96 -2.55 8.24 -46.71
C TYR A 96 -3.33 7.37 -45.71
N CYS A 97 -4.02 7.97 -44.74
CA CYS A 97 -4.70 7.22 -43.67
C CYS A 97 -6.19 7.03 -43.96
N VAL A 98 -6.88 8.07 -44.44
CA VAL A 98 -8.33 8.04 -44.71
C VAL A 98 -8.70 7.05 -45.81
N VAL A 99 -7.77 6.66 -46.69
CA VAL A 99 -8.02 5.62 -47.70
C VAL A 99 -8.55 4.32 -47.09
N CYS A 100 -8.04 3.93 -45.92
CA CYS A 100 -8.46 2.72 -45.21
C CYS A 100 -9.33 3.03 -43.97
N HIS A 101 -9.07 4.16 -43.31
CA HIS A 101 -9.77 4.60 -42.10
C HIS A 101 -10.79 5.70 -42.42
N ASN A 102 -11.83 5.32 -43.14
CA ASN A 102 -12.97 6.19 -43.48
C ASN A 102 -14.29 5.52 -43.06
N ASP A 103 -15.40 6.24 -43.27
CA ASP A 103 -16.73 5.81 -42.84
C ASP A 103 -17.29 4.61 -43.64
N VAL A 104 -16.65 4.24 -44.76
CA VAL A 104 -17.05 3.12 -45.61
C VAL A 104 -16.23 1.87 -45.31
N MET A 105 -14.91 1.94 -45.42
CA MET A 105 -14.01 0.80 -45.15
C MET A 105 -13.87 0.51 -43.66
N LEU A 106 -13.87 1.56 -42.84
CA LEU A 106 -13.83 1.50 -41.37
C LEU A 106 -12.80 0.51 -40.82
N THR A 107 -11.61 0.47 -41.45
CA THR A 107 -10.58 -0.52 -41.09
C THR A 107 -10.16 -0.33 -39.64
N GLY A 108 -10.13 -1.41 -38.86
CA GLY A 108 -9.84 -1.34 -37.42
C GLY A 108 -10.93 -0.63 -36.61
N ASN A 109 -12.16 -0.54 -37.14
CA ASN A 109 -13.30 0.15 -36.53
C ASN A 109 -13.01 1.63 -36.22
N LEU A 110 -12.28 2.30 -37.11
CA LEU A 110 -11.82 3.69 -36.95
C LEU A 110 -12.05 4.49 -38.24
N THR A 111 -12.59 5.70 -38.06
CA THR A 111 -12.67 6.73 -39.10
C THR A 111 -11.79 7.93 -38.74
N LEU A 112 -11.02 8.39 -39.72
CA LEU A 112 -10.16 9.56 -39.67
C LEU A 112 -10.62 10.65 -40.65
N SER A 113 -11.80 10.51 -41.26
CA SER A 113 -12.34 11.46 -42.25
C SER A 113 -12.31 12.91 -41.75
N ASP A 114 -12.73 13.11 -40.50
CA ASP A 114 -12.78 14.42 -39.83
C ASP A 114 -11.64 14.62 -38.82
N PHE A 115 -10.54 13.86 -38.93
CA PHE A 115 -9.39 14.03 -38.05
C PHE A 115 -8.49 15.17 -38.55
N GLU A 116 -8.19 16.12 -37.66
CA GLU A 116 -7.32 17.27 -37.92
C GLU A 116 -6.19 17.27 -36.87
N VAL A 117 -4.94 17.36 -37.32
CA VAL A 117 -3.73 17.26 -36.48
C VAL A 117 -3.67 18.41 -35.49
N GLU A 118 -3.98 19.63 -35.93
CA GLU A 118 -4.05 20.84 -35.10
C GLU A 118 -5.07 20.73 -33.96
N ARG A 119 -6.10 19.90 -34.14
CA ARG A 119 -7.18 19.67 -33.18
C ARG A 119 -7.13 18.27 -32.57
N ALA A 120 -5.96 17.62 -32.61
CA ALA A 120 -5.79 16.24 -32.13
C ALA A 120 -6.26 16.05 -30.68
N VAL A 121 -6.18 17.09 -29.84
CA VAL A 121 -6.66 17.11 -28.45
C VAL A 121 -8.16 16.77 -28.34
N GLU A 122 -8.99 17.21 -29.30
CA GLU A 122 -10.43 16.92 -29.31
C GLU A 122 -10.72 15.42 -29.50
N ARG A 123 -9.73 14.69 -30.04
CA ARG A 123 -9.78 13.24 -30.25
C ARG A 123 -8.53 12.58 -29.67
N ALA A 124 -8.10 13.00 -28.47
CA ALA A 124 -6.85 12.59 -27.83
C ALA A 124 -6.63 11.05 -27.82
N GLU A 125 -7.65 10.26 -27.48
CA GLU A 125 -7.53 8.79 -27.48
C GLU A 125 -7.22 8.22 -28.89
N THR A 126 -7.74 8.86 -29.94
CA THR A 126 -7.42 8.48 -31.32
C THR A 126 -6.00 8.90 -31.69
N ALA A 127 -5.61 10.12 -31.33
CA ALA A 127 -4.26 10.63 -31.57
C ALA A 127 -3.19 9.77 -30.89
N GLU A 128 -3.39 9.39 -29.63
CA GLU A 128 -2.50 8.48 -28.88
C GLU A 128 -2.36 7.11 -29.56
N LYS A 129 -3.47 6.53 -30.01
CA LYS A 129 -3.42 5.27 -30.78
C LYS A 129 -2.64 5.45 -32.08
N MET A 130 -2.79 6.58 -32.77
CA MET A 130 -2.01 6.90 -33.97
C MET A 130 -0.52 7.01 -33.64
N ILE A 131 -0.15 7.77 -32.61
CA ILE A 131 1.23 7.95 -32.14
C ILE A 131 1.89 6.58 -31.90
N VAL A 132 1.26 5.72 -31.10
CA VAL A 132 1.78 4.38 -30.78
C VAL A 132 1.97 3.54 -32.06
N LYS A 133 1.04 3.60 -33.01
CA LYS A 133 1.13 2.83 -34.27
C LYS A 133 2.20 3.37 -35.22
N LEU A 134 2.36 4.69 -35.29
CA LEU A 134 3.36 5.38 -36.11
C LEU A 134 4.77 5.14 -35.54
N ARG A 135 4.97 5.32 -34.23
CA ARG A 135 6.25 5.02 -33.55
C ARG A 135 6.67 3.56 -33.70
N ALA A 136 5.71 2.64 -33.69
CA ALA A 136 5.97 1.21 -33.91
C ALA A 136 6.15 0.83 -35.39
N GLY A 137 6.00 1.77 -36.34
CA GLY A 137 6.06 1.49 -37.78
C GLY A 137 4.98 0.53 -38.27
N MET A 138 3.89 0.36 -37.52
CA MET A 138 2.79 -0.54 -37.87
C MET A 138 1.80 0.07 -38.87
N MET A 139 1.84 1.39 -39.05
CA MET A 139 0.99 2.14 -39.96
C MET A 139 1.82 3.14 -40.78
N PRO A 140 1.51 3.34 -42.07
CA PRO A 140 0.59 2.54 -42.91
C PRO A 140 1.10 1.09 -43.11
N LEU A 141 0.20 0.14 -43.42
CA LEU A 141 0.59 -1.27 -43.63
C LEU A 141 1.63 -1.42 -44.76
N PRO A 142 2.53 -2.41 -44.70
CA PRO A 142 3.45 -2.72 -45.79
C PRO A 142 2.71 -2.93 -47.11
N GLY A 143 3.18 -2.28 -48.18
CA GLY A 143 2.57 -2.33 -49.51
C GLY A 143 1.48 -1.27 -49.78
N ALA A 144 0.99 -0.57 -48.74
CA ALA A 144 0.15 0.60 -48.94
C ALA A 144 0.99 1.83 -49.36
N PRO A 145 0.41 2.80 -50.08
CA PRO A 145 1.04 4.10 -50.27
C PRO A 145 1.40 4.71 -48.92
N ARG A 146 2.66 5.13 -48.77
CA ARG A 146 3.14 5.75 -47.54
C ARG A 146 3.94 7.01 -47.87
N PRO A 147 3.86 8.05 -47.02
CA PRO A 147 4.69 9.23 -47.19
C PRO A 147 6.16 8.91 -46.87
N SER A 148 7.03 9.91 -47.05
CA SER A 148 8.44 9.76 -46.69
C SER A 148 8.61 9.46 -45.19
N PRO A 149 9.67 8.75 -44.78
CA PRO A 149 9.95 8.51 -43.36
C PRO A 149 10.01 9.80 -42.54
N ASP A 150 10.63 10.86 -43.08
CA ASP A 150 10.76 12.15 -42.41
C ASP A 150 9.40 12.82 -42.21
N THR A 151 8.47 12.67 -43.16
CA THR A 151 7.09 13.17 -43.02
C THR A 151 6.31 12.40 -41.95
N LEU A 152 6.48 11.08 -41.85
CA LEU A 152 5.86 10.30 -40.76
C LEU A 152 6.45 10.68 -39.40
N GLN A 153 7.76 10.94 -39.36
CA GLN A 153 8.45 11.38 -38.16
C GLN A 153 7.93 12.74 -37.70
N ALA A 154 7.84 13.72 -38.61
CA ALA A 154 7.26 15.03 -38.31
C ALA A 154 5.80 14.93 -37.85
N LEU A 155 4.99 14.07 -38.48
CA LEU A 155 3.60 13.84 -38.07
C LEU A 155 3.51 13.30 -36.64
N VAL A 156 4.31 12.29 -36.28
CA VAL A 156 4.22 11.69 -34.95
C VAL A 156 4.76 12.63 -33.87
N GLU A 157 5.83 13.36 -34.14
CA GLU A 157 6.38 14.35 -33.21
C GLU A 157 5.40 15.50 -32.98
N THR A 158 4.77 16.02 -34.05
CA THR A 158 3.76 17.08 -33.92
C THR A 158 2.55 16.62 -33.10
N LEU A 159 2.09 15.38 -33.32
CA LEU A 159 0.99 14.82 -32.53
C LEU A 159 1.37 14.65 -31.06
N GLU A 160 2.58 14.17 -30.77
CA GLU A 160 3.09 14.04 -29.41
C GLU A 160 3.18 15.40 -28.72
N GLU A 161 3.76 16.41 -29.38
CA GLU A 161 3.89 17.76 -28.83
C GLU A 161 2.52 18.37 -28.48
N ILE A 162 1.55 18.28 -29.38
CA ILE A 162 0.19 18.80 -29.16
C ILE A 162 -0.49 18.10 -27.97
N ILE A 163 -0.37 16.77 -27.89
CA ILE A 163 -1.01 15.98 -26.83
C ILE A 163 -0.32 16.21 -25.48
N ASP A 164 1.02 16.24 -25.46
CA ASP A 164 1.82 16.47 -24.25
C ASP A 164 1.61 17.89 -23.70
N GLU A 165 1.54 18.90 -24.56
CA GLU A 165 1.24 20.28 -24.13
C GLU A 165 -0.16 20.38 -23.52
N ALA A 166 -1.16 19.75 -24.15
CA ALA A 166 -2.52 19.71 -23.62
C ALA A 166 -2.59 18.96 -22.27
N ALA A 167 -1.89 17.82 -22.15
CA ALA A 167 -1.82 17.04 -20.92
C ALA A 167 -1.08 17.77 -19.80
N ALA A 168 -0.10 18.62 -20.12
CA ALA A 168 0.58 19.47 -19.13
C ALA A 168 -0.33 20.57 -18.57
N LEU A 169 -1.24 21.11 -19.39
CA LEU A 169 -2.21 22.13 -18.99
C LEU A 169 -3.39 21.57 -18.18
N ASP A 170 -3.87 20.38 -18.54
CA ASP A 170 -4.94 19.67 -17.82
C ASP A 170 -4.57 18.18 -17.60
N PRO A 171 -3.74 17.89 -16.57
CA PRO A 171 -3.29 16.52 -16.31
C PRO A 171 -4.46 15.59 -15.95
N ASN A 172 -4.66 14.57 -16.78
CA ASN A 172 -5.64 13.50 -16.52
C ASN A 172 -4.92 12.18 -16.23
N PRO A 173 -4.59 11.85 -14.97
CA PRO A 173 -3.96 10.58 -14.60
C PRO A 173 -4.92 9.38 -14.70
N GLY A 174 -6.13 9.58 -15.23
CA GLY A 174 -7.19 8.58 -15.30
C GLY A 174 -7.92 8.40 -13.97
N ARG A 175 -8.59 7.25 -13.85
CA ARG A 175 -9.29 6.86 -12.63
C ARG A 175 -8.66 5.60 -12.05
N ARG A 176 -8.50 5.58 -10.73
CA ARG A 176 -8.08 4.41 -9.97
C ARG A 176 -9.21 3.97 -9.06
N THR A 177 -9.42 2.66 -8.94
CA THR A 177 -10.28 2.09 -7.90
C THR A 177 -9.70 2.40 -6.52
N PHE A 178 -10.56 2.54 -5.50
CA PHE A 178 -10.11 2.82 -4.14
C PHE A 178 -9.27 1.64 -3.63
N GLN A 179 -7.99 1.90 -3.34
CA GLN A 179 -7.09 0.90 -2.78
C GLN A 179 -7.21 0.92 -1.25
N ARG A 180 -7.68 -0.18 -0.66
CA ARG A 180 -7.58 -0.41 0.80
C ARG A 180 -6.15 -0.84 1.18
N LEU A 181 -5.80 -0.72 2.45
CA LEU A 181 -4.51 -1.22 2.97
C LEU A 181 -4.52 -2.74 3.07
N ASN A 182 -3.54 -3.43 2.48
CA ASN A 182 -3.38 -4.86 2.73
C ASN A 182 -2.90 -5.13 4.18
N ARG A 183 -2.87 -6.39 4.63
CA ARG A 183 -2.45 -6.74 6.02
C ARG A 183 -1.09 -6.15 6.38
N ALA A 184 -0.13 -6.24 5.47
CA ALA A 184 1.24 -5.78 5.72
C ALA A 184 1.31 -4.24 5.77
N GLU A 185 0.58 -3.55 4.89
CA GLU A 185 0.46 -2.10 4.88
C GLU A 185 -0.28 -1.58 6.12
N TYR A 186 -1.36 -2.26 6.53
CA TYR A 186 -2.11 -1.93 7.74
C TYR A 186 -1.22 -2.05 8.99
N GLY A 187 -0.52 -3.19 9.15
CA GLY A 187 0.39 -3.39 10.29
C GLY A 187 1.52 -2.35 10.32
N ARG A 188 2.13 -2.02 9.17
CA ARG A 188 3.15 -0.96 9.08
C ARG A 188 2.58 0.42 9.40
N SER A 189 1.35 0.71 8.96
CA SER A 189 0.70 2.00 9.24
C SER A 189 0.41 2.16 10.74
N VAL A 190 0.01 1.07 11.41
CA VAL A 190 -0.17 1.06 12.86
C VAL A 190 1.14 1.28 13.60
N GLU A 191 2.22 0.61 13.17
CA GLU A 191 3.56 0.81 13.74
C GLU A 191 4.05 2.25 13.54
N ASP A 192 3.89 2.83 12.35
CA ASP A 192 4.33 4.20 12.05
C ASP A 192 3.55 5.26 12.85
N LEU A 193 2.24 5.08 13.00
CA LEU A 193 1.38 6.06 13.67
C LEU A 193 1.41 5.95 15.20
N LEU A 194 1.54 4.74 15.74
CA LEU A 194 1.34 4.46 17.16
C LEU A 194 2.57 3.85 17.84
N ASP A 195 3.67 3.62 17.11
CA ASP A 195 4.86 2.86 17.58
C ASP A 195 4.48 1.48 18.14
N LEU A 196 3.42 0.89 17.58
CA LEU A 196 2.80 -0.33 18.08
C LEU A 196 2.88 -1.45 17.05
N LYS A 197 3.62 -2.50 17.40
CA LYS A 197 3.70 -3.72 16.58
C LYS A 197 2.49 -4.62 16.83
N VAL A 198 1.68 -4.81 15.80
CA VAL A 198 0.50 -5.67 15.81
C VAL A 198 0.56 -6.69 14.68
N ASP A 199 -0.01 -7.87 14.89
CA ASP A 199 -0.23 -8.83 13.81
C ASP A 199 -1.58 -8.51 13.15
N ALA A 200 -1.54 -7.92 11.95
CA ALA A 200 -2.75 -7.62 11.19
C ALA A 200 -3.53 -8.89 10.80
N GLY A 201 -2.89 -10.06 10.80
CA GLY A 201 -3.52 -11.36 10.55
C GLY A 201 -4.52 -11.78 11.61
N ASP A 202 -4.41 -11.26 12.84
CA ASP A 202 -5.37 -11.49 13.93
C ASP A 202 -6.74 -10.82 13.64
N TYR A 203 -6.76 -9.82 12.75
CA TYR A 203 -7.93 -8.97 12.51
C TYR A 203 -8.50 -9.07 11.10
N LEU A 204 -7.63 -9.01 10.10
CA LEU A 204 -8.01 -8.91 8.69
C LEU A 204 -7.83 -10.28 8.02
N PRO A 205 -8.64 -10.66 7.01
CA PRO A 205 -8.42 -11.88 6.22
C PRO A 205 -7.21 -11.74 5.27
N LEU A 206 -6.74 -12.87 4.73
CA LEU A 206 -5.58 -12.87 3.84
C LEU A 206 -5.93 -12.18 2.52
N ASP A 207 -5.04 -11.30 2.06
CA ASP A 207 -5.23 -10.54 0.84
C ASP A 207 -5.16 -11.43 -0.43
N THR A 208 -6.02 -11.13 -1.39
CA THR A 208 -5.98 -11.76 -2.72
C THR A 208 -4.75 -11.26 -3.48
N LYS A 209 -4.01 -12.21 -4.08
CA LYS A 209 -2.88 -11.90 -4.95
C LYS A 209 -3.34 -11.86 -6.41
N SER A 210 -2.92 -10.84 -7.15
CA SER A 210 -3.07 -10.74 -8.59
C SER A 210 -1.72 -10.39 -9.22
N ALA A 211 -1.39 -11.04 -10.34
CA ALA A 211 -0.05 -10.94 -10.97
C ALA A 211 1.13 -11.14 -10.00
N ASN A 212 0.93 -11.93 -8.94
CA ASN A 212 1.86 -12.15 -7.81
C ASN A 212 2.04 -10.97 -6.83
N PHE A 213 1.23 -9.92 -6.96
CA PHE A 213 1.21 -8.78 -6.05
C PHE A 213 -0.06 -8.77 -5.19
N ASP A 214 0.07 -8.34 -3.94
CA ASP A 214 -1.00 -8.23 -2.94
C ASP A 214 -1.38 -6.77 -2.65
N ASN A 215 -1.15 -5.86 -3.61
CA ASN A 215 -1.46 -4.42 -3.52
C ASN A 215 -2.16 -3.87 -4.79
N ILE A 216 -2.73 -4.76 -5.62
CA ILE A 216 -3.46 -4.35 -6.82
C ILE A 216 -4.89 -3.96 -6.43
N ALA A 217 -5.22 -2.68 -6.59
CA ALA A 217 -6.50 -2.09 -6.17
C ALA A 217 -7.72 -2.80 -6.79
N ASP A 218 -7.65 -3.17 -8.07
CA ASP A 218 -8.78 -3.77 -8.81
C ASP A 218 -9.20 -5.16 -8.29
N VAL A 219 -8.35 -5.85 -7.52
CA VAL A 219 -8.67 -7.14 -6.89
C VAL A 219 -8.88 -7.03 -5.39
N GLN A 220 -8.90 -5.81 -4.85
CA GLN A 220 -9.03 -5.53 -3.41
C GLN A 220 -10.30 -4.77 -3.06
N MET A 221 -11.43 -5.22 -3.60
CA MET A 221 -12.72 -4.64 -3.24
C MET A 221 -12.97 -4.73 -1.73
N LEU A 222 -13.52 -3.65 -1.18
CA LEU A 222 -13.89 -3.54 0.23
C LEU A 222 -15.31 -4.07 0.43
N SER A 223 -15.45 -5.21 1.10
CA SER A 223 -16.76 -5.74 1.50
C SER A 223 -17.21 -5.14 2.84
N PRO A 224 -18.52 -5.12 3.14
CA PRO A 224 -19.01 -4.68 4.44
C PRO A 224 -18.38 -5.45 5.61
N THR A 225 -18.21 -6.77 5.47
CA THR A 225 -17.57 -7.61 6.49
C THR A 225 -16.11 -7.21 6.73
N LEU A 226 -15.38 -6.90 5.65
CA LEU A 226 -14.00 -6.46 5.76
C LEU A 226 -13.91 -5.07 6.40
N MET A 227 -14.84 -4.16 6.07
CA MET A 227 -14.93 -2.85 6.72
C MET A 227 -15.16 -2.99 8.23
N SER A 228 -16.08 -3.88 8.64
CA SER A 228 -16.28 -4.19 10.06
C SER A 228 -15.01 -4.73 10.72
N ALA A 229 -14.25 -5.58 10.02
CA ALA A 229 -12.97 -6.09 10.53
C ALA A 229 -11.95 -4.96 10.76
N TYR A 230 -11.83 -3.99 9.85
CA TYR A 230 -10.97 -2.81 10.06
C TYR A 230 -11.42 -1.98 11.26
N LEU A 231 -12.73 -1.74 11.43
CA LEU A 231 -13.24 -0.96 12.56
C LEU A 231 -13.03 -1.66 13.90
N THR A 232 -13.22 -2.98 13.95
CA THR A 232 -12.90 -3.79 15.14
C THR A 232 -11.40 -3.74 15.45
N ALA A 233 -10.55 -3.93 14.44
CA ALA A 233 -9.10 -3.82 14.58
C ALA A 233 -8.69 -2.44 15.11
N ALA A 234 -9.22 -1.37 14.52
CA ALA A 234 -8.92 -0.01 14.94
C ALA A 234 -9.37 0.25 16.38
N ALA A 235 -10.55 -0.25 16.80
CA ALA A 235 -11.04 -0.11 18.16
C ALA A 235 -10.13 -0.82 19.18
N GLU A 236 -9.70 -2.05 18.90
CA GLU A 236 -8.80 -2.78 19.79
C GLU A 236 -7.40 -2.17 19.85
N ILE A 237 -6.83 -1.83 18.70
CA ILE A 237 -5.50 -1.21 18.59
C ILE A 237 -5.49 0.17 19.28
N SER A 238 -6.57 0.94 19.17
CA SER A 238 -6.68 2.24 19.86
C SER A 238 -6.67 2.07 21.38
N ARG A 239 -7.36 1.04 21.91
CA ARG A 239 -7.30 0.72 23.35
C ARG A 239 -5.89 0.29 23.76
N LEU A 240 -5.23 -0.50 22.92
CA LEU A 240 -3.85 -0.94 23.17
C LEU A 240 -2.87 0.24 23.20
N ALA A 241 -3.04 1.23 22.32
CA ALA A 241 -2.18 2.40 22.23
C ALA A 241 -2.38 3.40 23.39
N VAL A 242 -3.62 3.57 23.86
CA VAL A 242 -3.93 4.47 25.00
C VAL A 242 -3.60 3.80 26.34
N GLY A 243 -3.75 2.46 26.42
CA GLY A 243 -3.69 1.70 27.66
C GLY A 243 -5.01 1.77 28.44
N ASP A 244 -5.30 0.75 29.24
CA ASP A 244 -6.48 0.70 30.10
C ASP A 244 -6.07 0.38 31.55
N PRO A 245 -6.18 1.31 32.50
CA PRO A 245 -5.84 1.06 33.90
C PRO A 245 -6.76 0.03 34.56
N ASN A 246 -7.95 -0.23 33.99
CA ASN A 246 -8.89 -1.24 34.45
C ASN A 246 -8.86 -2.50 33.56
N ALA A 247 -7.78 -2.71 32.80
CA ALA A 247 -7.65 -3.86 31.93
C ALA A 247 -7.90 -5.16 32.70
N PRO A 248 -8.72 -6.08 32.17
CA PRO A 248 -8.95 -7.36 32.81
C PRO A 248 -7.63 -8.15 32.87
N VAL A 249 -7.50 -8.99 33.89
CA VAL A 249 -6.34 -9.88 34.03
C VAL A 249 -6.34 -10.88 32.88
N GLY A 250 -5.44 -10.67 31.92
CA GLY A 250 -5.21 -11.54 30.78
C GLY A 250 -3.96 -12.39 30.95
N SER A 251 -3.94 -13.57 30.31
CA SER A 251 -2.73 -14.37 30.16
C SER A 251 -2.44 -14.62 28.69
N ARG A 252 -1.19 -14.46 28.25
CA ARG A 252 -0.75 -14.80 26.89
C ARG A 252 0.29 -15.90 26.94
N THR A 253 0.04 -16.98 26.21
CA THR A 253 0.96 -18.12 26.10
C THR A 253 1.76 -18.01 24.81
N TYR A 254 3.07 -18.15 24.92
CA TYR A 254 3.97 -18.21 23.78
C TYR A 254 4.54 -19.62 23.67
N THR A 255 4.22 -20.31 22.58
CA THR A 255 4.62 -21.70 22.36
C THR A 255 5.85 -21.76 21.46
N ASN A 256 6.86 -22.52 21.88
CA ASN A 256 7.99 -22.90 21.03
C ASN A 256 7.75 -24.33 20.55
N PRO A 257 7.68 -24.61 19.23
CA PRO A 257 7.44 -25.96 18.75
C PRO A 257 8.60 -26.90 19.09
N GLY A 258 8.29 -28.16 19.41
CA GLY A 258 9.30 -29.18 19.74
C GLY A 258 10.29 -29.52 18.63
N TYR A 259 9.97 -29.16 17.38
CA TYR A 259 10.86 -29.28 16.22
C TYR A 259 11.73 -28.02 15.97
N ALA A 260 11.64 -27.00 16.81
CA ALA A 260 12.53 -25.84 16.73
C ALA A 260 13.97 -26.26 17.07
N THR A 261 14.91 -25.87 16.21
CA THR A 261 16.36 -26.04 16.47
C THR A 261 16.74 -25.32 17.77
N GLN A 262 17.38 -26.05 18.67
CA GLN A 262 17.96 -25.48 19.90
C GLN A 262 19.44 -25.13 19.73
N TRP A 263 19.98 -25.28 18.52
CA TRP A 263 21.39 -25.05 18.20
C TRP A 263 21.65 -23.62 17.74
N ASP A 264 20.66 -23.01 17.10
CA ASP A 264 20.76 -21.69 16.51
C ASP A 264 20.25 -20.60 17.46
N ARG A 265 20.78 -19.38 17.32
CA ARG A 265 20.30 -18.24 18.08
C ARG A 265 18.99 -17.74 17.51
N VAL A 266 18.00 -17.54 18.38
CA VAL A 266 16.73 -16.89 18.02
C VAL A 266 16.94 -15.38 17.84
N ALA A 267 16.34 -14.81 16.79
CA ALA A 267 16.36 -13.37 16.56
C ALA A 267 15.78 -12.62 17.77
N GLY A 268 16.44 -11.54 18.20
CA GLY A 268 16.06 -10.79 19.41
C GLY A 268 16.63 -11.32 20.72
N ALA A 269 17.06 -12.60 20.79
CA ALA A 269 17.69 -13.14 22.00
C ALA A 269 19.11 -12.57 22.21
N PRO A 270 19.64 -12.46 23.43
CA PRO A 270 21.00 -11.97 23.70
C PRO A 270 22.10 -12.70 22.92
N ARG A 271 23.24 -12.04 22.69
CA ARG A 271 24.39 -12.71 22.07
C ARG A 271 24.89 -13.83 22.99
N GLY A 272 25.14 -15.01 22.42
CA GLY A 272 25.60 -16.20 23.15
C GLY A 272 24.51 -17.18 23.55
N THR A 273 23.23 -16.88 23.31
CA THR A 273 22.13 -17.85 23.50
C THR A 273 22.01 -18.79 22.31
N ARG A 274 21.48 -20.00 22.58
CA ARG A 274 21.09 -20.99 21.58
C ARG A 274 19.70 -21.51 21.94
N GLY A 275 18.83 -21.62 20.94
CA GLY A 275 17.45 -22.07 21.13
C GLY A 275 16.57 -21.07 21.91
N GLY A 276 15.42 -21.58 22.36
CA GLY A 276 14.44 -20.84 23.14
C GLY A 276 13.44 -20.04 22.32
N ILE A 277 12.88 -18.99 22.93
CA ILE A 277 11.90 -18.07 22.33
C ILE A 277 12.27 -16.64 22.73
N SER A 278 12.15 -15.70 21.80
CA SER A 278 12.33 -14.27 22.06
C SER A 278 11.18 -13.52 21.42
N THR A 279 10.35 -12.90 22.25
CA THR A 279 9.14 -12.22 21.80
C THR A 279 8.99 -10.91 22.55
N VAL A 280 8.57 -9.87 21.83
CA VAL A 280 8.16 -8.60 22.43
C VAL A 280 6.70 -8.76 22.88
N HIS A 281 6.43 -8.47 24.16
CA HIS A 281 5.09 -8.44 24.71
C HIS A 281 4.77 -7.01 25.14
N ASN A 282 3.62 -6.49 24.68
CA ASN A 282 3.11 -5.18 25.08
C ASN A 282 2.14 -5.35 26.24
N PHE A 283 2.48 -4.77 27.39
CA PHE A 283 1.66 -4.79 28.59
C PHE A 283 0.62 -3.66 28.54
N TRP A 284 -0.64 -3.98 28.81
CA TRP A 284 -1.78 -3.06 28.59
C TRP A 284 -1.99 -2.06 29.74
N ALA A 285 -1.41 -2.34 30.89
CA ALA A 285 -1.52 -1.53 32.11
C ALA A 285 -0.23 -1.60 32.92
N ASP A 286 -0.07 -0.71 33.89
CA ASP A 286 0.92 -0.91 34.94
C ASP A 286 0.36 -1.90 35.97
N GLY A 287 1.16 -2.89 36.37
CA GLY A 287 0.70 -3.90 37.33
C GLY A 287 1.74 -4.99 37.62
N ASP A 288 1.34 -5.91 38.49
CA ASP A 288 2.14 -7.09 38.83
C ASP A 288 1.90 -8.20 37.81
N TYR A 289 2.98 -8.70 37.20
CA TYR A 289 2.93 -9.72 36.17
C TYR A 289 3.54 -11.03 36.64
N ILE A 290 2.82 -12.14 36.42
CA ILE A 290 3.30 -13.49 36.73
C ILE A 290 3.75 -14.17 35.43
N PHE A 291 5.02 -14.52 35.36
CA PHE A 291 5.58 -15.32 34.27
C PHE A 291 5.61 -16.80 34.67
N LYS A 292 4.95 -17.65 33.88
CA LYS A 292 4.98 -19.12 34.05
C LYS A 292 5.69 -19.74 32.86
N LEU A 293 6.55 -20.71 33.15
CA LEU A 293 7.25 -21.50 32.14
C LEU A 293 6.86 -22.97 32.29
N ALA A 294 6.54 -23.60 31.17
CA ALA A 294 6.35 -25.03 31.06
C ALA A 294 7.27 -25.56 29.97
N PHE A 295 7.97 -26.66 30.25
CA PHE A 295 8.82 -27.33 29.27
C PHE A 295 8.07 -28.50 28.66
N GLU A 296 8.18 -28.65 27.35
CA GLU A 296 7.67 -29.84 26.66
C GLU A 296 8.45 -31.06 27.15
N HIS A 297 7.74 -32.04 27.71
CA HIS A 297 8.30 -33.31 28.15
C HIS A 297 7.98 -34.38 27.12
N THR A 298 8.99 -34.86 26.41
CA THR A 298 8.87 -36.05 25.56
C THR A 298 9.27 -37.26 26.40
N THR A 299 8.29 -38.09 26.80
CA THR A 299 8.58 -39.37 27.48
C THR A 299 9.26 -40.28 26.49
N THR A 300 10.60 -40.33 26.52
CA THR A 300 11.34 -41.34 25.76
C THR A 300 11.21 -42.63 26.55
N GLY A 301 10.21 -43.45 26.20
CA GLY A 301 9.96 -44.73 26.85
C GLY A 301 11.21 -45.60 26.80
N GLY A 302 11.70 -46.00 27.97
CA GLY A 302 12.73 -47.00 28.19
C GLY A 302 12.20 -48.11 29.08
#